data_AF-A0A662VHG9-F1
#
_entry.id   AF-A0A662VHG9-F1
#
_cell.length_a   1.000
_cell.length_b   1.000
_cell.length_c   1.000
_cell.angle_alpha   90.00
_cell.angle_beta   90.00
_cell.angle_gamma   90.00
#
_symmetry.space_group_name_H-M   'P 1'
#
loop_
_entity.id
_entity.type
_entity.pdbx_description
1 polymer ?
#
loop_
_entity_poly.entity_id
_entity_poly.type
_entity_poly.pdbx_seq_one_letter_code
_entity_poly.pdbx_strand_id
1 'polypeptide(L)'
;MNPYRKLTATAIVLLLFIVLSGRAIAVPATPVIHTLKQADGGTFKAVQWGDEWYHGWETIDSYTILFDKKSGNWVYASQDKNGHLVKTNLIVTKDSPYGIPKHLRSSTKLLIVKELREKSISKSTPTSGVVKFPIILINFNDTVPRYSQSDFYDLVFGNHHGTVKDYY
;
A
#
# COMPACT_ATOMS: atom_id res chain seq x y z
N MET A 1 4.91 -3.51 -60.21
CA MET A 1 5.41 -3.88 -58.85
C MET A 1 4.25 -4.52 -58.09
N ASN A 2 4.37 -5.79 -57.67
CA ASN A 2 3.23 -6.61 -57.22
C ASN A 2 2.70 -6.13 -55.84
N PRO A 3 1.45 -5.64 -55.74
CA PRO A 3 0.91 -5.02 -54.51
C PRO A 3 0.86 -6.00 -53.32
N TYR A 4 0.72 -7.30 -53.58
CA TYR A 4 0.71 -8.34 -52.56
C TYR A 4 2.06 -8.50 -51.82
N ARG A 5 3.18 -8.10 -52.44
CA ARG A 5 4.52 -8.18 -51.84
C ARG A 5 4.74 -7.16 -50.73
N LYS A 6 4.02 -6.03 -50.77
CA LYS A 6 4.09 -5.00 -49.72
C LYS A 6 3.24 -5.40 -48.51
N LEU A 7 2.05 -5.94 -48.73
CA LEU A 7 1.14 -6.39 -47.68
C LEU A 7 1.71 -7.54 -46.85
N THR A 8 2.37 -8.52 -47.49
CA THR A 8 3.01 -9.64 -46.80
C THR A 8 4.22 -9.19 -45.97
N ALA A 9 5.04 -8.26 -46.48
CA ALA A 9 6.15 -7.70 -45.74
C ALA A 9 5.68 -6.95 -44.48
N THR A 10 4.63 -6.14 -44.59
CA THR A 10 4.05 -5.42 -43.43
C THR A 10 3.49 -6.39 -42.39
N ALA A 11 2.82 -7.46 -42.82
CA ALA A 11 2.29 -8.49 -41.93
C ALA A 11 3.40 -9.24 -41.17
N ILE A 12 4.51 -9.56 -41.84
CA ILE A 12 5.68 -10.21 -41.21
C ILE A 12 6.35 -9.27 -40.21
N VAL A 13 6.48 -7.98 -40.53
CA VAL A 13 7.03 -6.98 -39.62
C VAL A 13 6.17 -6.83 -38.36
N LEU A 14 4.84 -6.73 -38.51
CA LEU A 14 3.90 -6.69 -37.38
C LEU A 14 3.96 -7.95 -36.51
N LEU A 15 4.08 -9.13 -37.12
CA LEU A 15 4.21 -10.39 -36.40
C LEU A 15 5.52 -10.45 -35.61
N LEU A 16 6.62 -9.93 -36.17
CA LEU A 16 7.91 -9.85 -35.49
C LEU A 16 7.84 -8.97 -34.23
N PHE A 17 7.14 -7.83 -34.31
CA PHE A 17 6.96 -6.91 -33.17
C PHE A 17 6.15 -7.55 -32.02
N ILE A 18 5.16 -8.40 -32.32
CA ILE A 18 4.36 -9.09 -31.31
C ILE A 18 5.18 -10.16 -30.58
N VAL A 19 6.03 -10.90 -31.30
CA VAL A 19 6.88 -11.97 -30.72
C VAL A 19 8.00 -11.39 -29.84
N LEU A 20 8.40 -10.13 -30.07
CA LEU A 20 9.40 -9.39 -29.29
C LEU A 20 8.83 -8.66 -28.06
N SER A 21 7.54 -8.82 -27.75
CA SER A 21 6.92 -8.24 -26.54
C SER A 21 7.49 -8.93 -25.29
N GLY A 22 8.54 -8.35 -24.70
CA GLY A 22 9.18 -8.87 -23.50
C GLY A 22 8.21 -8.98 -22.31
N ARG A 23 8.42 -10.01 -21.47
CA ARG A 23 7.67 -10.15 -20.23
C ARG A 23 8.10 -9.06 -19.25
N ALA A 24 7.19 -8.15 -18.94
CA ALA A 24 7.38 -7.21 -17.83
C ALA A 24 7.37 -8.01 -16.52
N ILE A 25 8.53 -8.12 -15.88
CA ILE A 25 8.63 -8.65 -14.52
C ILE A 25 8.40 -7.47 -13.58
N ALA A 26 7.24 -7.45 -12.93
CA ALA A 26 7.02 -6.54 -11.81
C ALA A 26 7.90 -7.00 -10.65
N VAL A 27 8.99 -6.27 -10.37
CA VAL A 27 9.80 -6.50 -9.18
C VAL A 27 9.06 -5.90 -7.99
N PRO A 28 8.77 -6.67 -6.93
CA PRO A 28 8.15 -6.12 -5.72
C PRO A 28 9.04 -5.03 -5.14
N ALA A 29 8.42 -3.95 -4.66
CA ALA A 29 9.16 -2.86 -4.02
C ALA A 29 10.03 -3.40 -2.87
N THR A 30 11.29 -2.98 -2.81
CA THR A 30 12.18 -3.33 -1.70
C THR A 30 11.52 -2.92 -0.39
N PRO A 31 11.43 -3.81 0.61
CA PRO A 31 10.78 -3.48 1.87
C PRO A 31 11.47 -2.28 2.52
N VAL A 32 10.70 -1.23 2.83
CA VAL A 32 11.22 -0.04 3.50
C VAL A 32 11.52 -0.40 4.95
N ILE A 33 12.77 -0.19 5.35
CA ILE A 33 13.22 -0.41 6.73
C ILE A 33 12.97 0.85 7.54
N HIS A 34 12.30 0.69 8.67
CA HIS A 34 12.05 1.75 9.63
C HIS A 34 12.80 1.50 10.93
N THR A 35 13.17 2.58 11.63
CA THR A 35 13.73 2.51 12.98
C THR A 35 12.62 2.77 13.98
N LEU A 36 12.31 1.75 14.79
CA LEU A 36 11.32 1.83 15.86
C LEU A 36 12.01 2.00 17.22
N LYS A 37 11.32 2.65 18.16
CA LYS A 37 11.83 3.00 19.49
C LYS A 37 11.11 2.19 20.58
N GLN A 38 11.88 1.71 21.55
CA GLN A 38 11.43 1.06 22.78
C GLN A 38 11.22 2.07 23.91
N ALA A 39 10.57 1.67 25.00
CA ALA A 39 10.29 2.56 26.13
C ALA A 39 11.55 3.12 26.80
N ASP A 40 12.61 2.32 26.85
CA ASP A 40 13.92 2.72 27.40
C ASP A 40 14.75 3.61 26.44
N GLY A 41 14.21 3.91 25.27
CA GLY A 41 14.88 4.69 24.24
C GLY A 41 15.74 3.88 23.28
N GLY A 42 15.94 2.57 23.53
CA GLY A 42 16.59 1.67 22.59
C GLY A 42 15.84 1.62 21.26
N THR A 43 16.56 1.37 20.17
CA THR A 43 15.98 1.34 18.83
C THR A 43 16.31 0.07 18.08
N PHE A 44 15.43 -0.36 17.19
CA PHE A 44 15.65 -1.51 16.32
C PHE A 44 15.03 -1.31 14.95
N LYS A 45 15.50 -2.10 13.98
CA LYS A 45 15.01 -2.07 12.60
C LYS A 45 13.80 -2.98 12.44
N ALA A 46 12.79 -2.47 11.77
CA ALA A 46 11.55 -3.18 11.47
C ALA A 46 11.08 -2.85 10.06
N VAL A 47 10.23 -3.71 9.52
CA VAL A 47 9.62 -3.56 8.21
C VAL A 47 8.10 -3.50 8.39
N GLN A 48 7.48 -2.51 7.75
CA GLN A 48 6.03 -2.50 7.63
C GLN A 48 5.62 -3.42 6.48
N TRP A 49 4.61 -4.25 6.70
CA TRP A 49 4.04 -5.11 5.67
C TRP A 49 2.57 -4.79 5.43
N GLY A 50 2.05 -5.22 4.29
CA GLY A 50 0.64 -5.11 3.96
C GLY A 50 0.28 -3.85 3.20
N ASP A 51 -0.99 -3.49 3.25
CA ASP A 51 -1.61 -2.44 2.44
C ASP A 51 -2.71 -1.69 3.21
N GLU A 52 -3.50 -0.87 2.50
CA GLU A 52 -4.56 -0.03 3.06
C GLU A 52 -5.62 -0.84 3.80
N TRP A 53 -5.76 -2.13 3.50
CA TRP A 53 -6.77 -2.99 4.09
C TRP A 53 -6.22 -3.79 5.26
N TYR A 54 -4.98 -4.23 5.17
CA TYR A 54 -4.34 -4.97 6.24
C TYR A 54 -2.84 -4.82 6.23
N HIS A 55 -2.32 -4.28 7.34
CA HIS A 55 -0.89 -4.06 7.53
C HIS A 55 -0.48 -4.33 8.98
N GLY A 56 0.83 -4.35 9.18
CA GLY A 56 1.45 -4.45 10.48
C GLY A 56 2.97 -4.32 10.39
N TRP A 57 3.64 -4.75 11.44
CA TRP A 57 5.08 -4.61 11.59
C TRP A 57 5.75 -5.96 11.82
N GLU A 58 6.97 -6.09 11.30
CA GLU A 58 7.87 -7.23 11.54
C GLU A 58 9.28 -6.76 11.88
N THR A 59 10.02 -7.57 12.62
CA THR A 59 11.48 -7.43 12.70
C THR A 59 12.13 -7.77 11.36
N ILE A 60 13.39 -7.40 11.16
CA ILE A 60 14.17 -7.81 9.97
C ILE A 60 14.27 -9.33 9.81
N ASP A 61 14.08 -10.08 10.90
CA ASP A 61 14.10 -11.55 10.93
C ASP A 61 12.71 -12.17 10.72
N SER A 62 11.73 -11.37 10.29
CA SER A 62 10.37 -11.77 9.93
C SER A 62 9.46 -12.18 11.10
N TYR A 63 9.73 -11.70 12.31
CA TYR A 63 8.82 -11.92 13.44
C TYR A 63 7.80 -10.78 13.52
N THR A 64 6.51 -11.12 13.56
CA THR A 64 5.43 -10.13 13.73
C THR A 64 5.54 -9.49 15.11
N ILE A 65 5.42 -8.17 15.15
CA ILE A 65 5.53 -7.38 16.38
C ILE A 65 4.31 -6.50 16.58
N LEU A 66 3.99 -6.23 17.85
CA LEU A 66 2.88 -5.38 18.25
C LEU A 66 3.40 -4.36 19.27
N PHE A 67 2.91 -3.13 19.14
CA PHE A 67 3.22 -2.09 20.13
C PHE A 67 2.31 -2.24 21.34
N ASP A 68 2.90 -2.44 22.51
CA ASP A 68 2.18 -2.44 23.77
C ASP A 68 2.16 -1.05 24.41
N LYS A 69 1.04 -0.33 24.23
CA LYS A 69 0.85 1.01 24.80
C LYS A 69 1.01 1.08 26.32
N LYS A 70 0.78 -0.03 27.05
CA LYS A 70 0.89 -0.04 28.52
C LYS A 70 2.34 0.03 28.98
N SER A 71 3.21 -0.80 28.39
CA SER A 71 4.64 -0.81 28.70
C SER A 71 5.46 0.17 27.87
N GLY A 72 4.92 0.67 26.75
CA GLY A 72 5.63 1.50 25.79
C GLY A 72 6.62 0.71 24.91
N ASN A 73 6.56 -0.62 24.92
CA ASN A 73 7.51 -1.48 24.21
C ASN A 73 6.87 -2.15 22.98
N TRP A 74 7.70 -2.43 21.99
CA TRP A 74 7.40 -3.38 20.94
C TRP A 74 7.70 -4.80 21.43
N VAL A 75 6.69 -5.66 21.35
CA VAL A 75 6.76 -7.05 21.78
C VAL A 75 6.48 -7.98 20.62
N TYR A 76 6.99 -9.21 20.68
CA TYR A 76 6.65 -10.23 19.70
C TYR A 76 5.17 -10.58 19.79
N ALA A 77 4.57 -10.86 18.64
CA ALA A 77 3.20 -11.33 18.54
C ALA A 77 3.13 -12.86 18.66
N SER A 78 2.02 -13.37 19.17
CA SER A 78 1.61 -14.76 19.04
C SER A 78 0.19 -14.84 18.47
N GLN A 79 -0.34 -16.03 18.28
CA GLN A 79 -1.74 -16.25 17.93
C GLN A 79 -2.51 -16.86 19.09
N ASP A 80 -3.73 -16.38 19.32
CA ASP A 80 -4.67 -17.08 20.18
C ASP A 80 -5.30 -18.28 19.44
N LYS A 81 -6.08 -19.08 20.15
CA LYS A 81 -6.81 -20.25 19.60
C LYS A 81 -7.79 -19.90 18.46
N ASN A 82 -8.17 -18.63 18.35
CA ASN A 82 -9.10 -18.13 17.32
C ASN A 82 -8.34 -17.52 16.13
N GLY A 83 -7.00 -17.57 16.13
CA GLY A 83 -6.18 -17.00 15.08
C GLY A 83 -6.09 -15.47 15.12
N HIS A 84 -6.34 -14.82 16.25
CA HIS A 84 -6.03 -13.40 16.44
C HIS A 84 -4.58 -13.20 16.85
N LEU A 85 -3.96 -12.12 16.37
CA LEU A 85 -2.67 -11.71 16.89
C LEU A 85 -2.83 -11.15 18.30
N VAL A 86 -2.04 -11.68 19.22
CA VAL A 86 -1.99 -11.24 20.62
C VAL A 86 -0.57 -10.85 21.00
N LYS A 87 -0.45 -9.92 21.94
CA LYS A 87 0.83 -9.46 22.49
C LYS A 87 1.39 -10.53 23.42
N THR A 88 2.68 -10.84 23.27
CA THR A 88 3.42 -11.63 24.27
C THR A 88 4.06 -10.70 25.30
N ASN A 89 4.72 -11.28 26.30
CA ASN A 89 5.55 -10.55 27.26
C ASN A 89 7.02 -10.43 26.79
N LEU A 90 7.35 -10.91 25.58
CA LEU A 90 8.71 -10.94 25.05
C LEU A 90 9.01 -9.64 24.30
N ILE A 91 9.91 -8.83 24.85
CA ILE A 91 10.31 -7.55 24.30
C ILE A 91 11.34 -7.76 23.19
N VAL A 92 11.07 -7.14 22.03
CA VAL A 92 11.98 -7.18 20.88
C VAL A 92 13.34 -6.60 21.29
N THR A 93 14.43 -7.25 20.86
CA THR A 93 15.84 -7.00 21.24
C THR A 93 16.28 -7.35 22.65
N LYS A 94 15.36 -7.70 23.57
CA LYS A 94 15.71 -8.12 24.93
C LYS A 94 15.50 -9.61 25.12
N ASP A 95 14.42 -10.14 24.57
CA ASP A 95 14.01 -11.52 24.73
C ASP A 95 14.15 -12.33 23.44
N SER A 96 14.31 -13.63 23.59
CA SER A 96 14.37 -14.58 22.48
C SER A 96 12.95 -14.95 22.00
N PRO A 97 12.63 -14.86 20.69
CA PRO A 97 11.35 -15.27 20.15
C PRO A 97 11.24 -16.79 19.93
N TYR A 98 11.92 -17.61 20.75
CA TYR A 98 11.93 -19.06 20.59
C TYR A 98 10.51 -19.63 20.66
N GLY A 99 10.16 -20.47 19.69
CA GLY A 99 8.84 -21.08 19.57
C GLY A 99 7.76 -20.18 18.93
N ILE A 100 8.06 -18.93 18.60
CA ILE A 100 7.14 -18.05 17.86
C ILE A 100 7.35 -18.28 16.35
N PRO A 101 6.30 -18.61 15.58
CA PRO A 101 6.41 -18.68 14.13
C PRO A 101 6.67 -17.31 13.49
N LYS A 102 7.36 -17.30 12.36
CA LYS A 102 7.55 -16.10 11.54
C LYS A 102 6.27 -15.78 10.75
N HIS A 103 6.14 -14.53 10.32
CA HIS A 103 5.03 -14.08 9.47
C HIS A 103 3.63 -14.33 10.01
N LEU A 104 3.45 -14.30 11.33
CA LEU A 104 2.12 -14.46 11.93
C LEU A 104 1.18 -13.35 11.47
N ARG A 105 -0.03 -13.75 11.03
CA ARG A 105 -1.12 -12.86 10.64
C ARG A 105 -2.40 -13.33 11.29
N SER A 106 -3.31 -12.41 11.62
CA SER A 106 -4.63 -12.85 12.06
C SER A 106 -5.43 -13.46 10.91
N SER A 107 -5.78 -14.74 11.01
CA SER A 107 -6.60 -15.43 10.01
C SER A 107 -8.00 -14.85 9.95
N THR A 108 -8.60 -14.53 11.10
CA THR A 108 -9.91 -13.87 11.19
C THR A 108 -9.90 -12.51 10.48
N LYS A 109 -8.88 -11.70 10.72
CA LYS A 109 -8.78 -10.38 10.07
C LYS A 109 -8.58 -10.51 8.56
N LEU A 110 -7.81 -11.50 8.11
CA LEU A 110 -7.64 -11.78 6.67
C LEU A 110 -8.98 -12.10 5.99
N LEU A 111 -9.84 -12.91 6.64
CA LEU A 111 -11.17 -13.23 6.11
C LEU A 111 -12.06 -11.99 5.99
N ILE A 112 -12.11 -11.17 7.05
CA ILE A 112 -12.89 -9.92 7.06
C ILE A 112 -12.41 -8.98 5.96
N VAL A 113 -11.10 -8.81 5.84
CA VAL A 113 -10.50 -7.93 4.81
C VAL A 113 -10.83 -8.41 3.41
N LYS A 114 -10.81 -9.73 3.17
CA LYS A 114 -11.19 -10.32 1.89
C LYS A 114 -12.65 -9.99 1.54
N GLU A 115 -13.56 -10.19 2.47
CA GLU A 115 -14.99 -9.89 2.27
C GLU A 115 -15.24 -8.40 2.01
N LEU A 116 -14.59 -7.52 2.78
CA LEU A 116 -14.70 -6.08 2.60
C LEU A 116 -14.17 -5.63 1.24
N ARG A 117 -13.07 -6.21 0.76
CA ARG A 117 -12.53 -5.93 -0.58
C ARG A 117 -13.51 -6.34 -1.67
N GLU A 118 -14.03 -7.55 -1.61
CA GLU A 118 -15.00 -8.05 -2.59
C GLU A 118 -16.24 -7.14 -2.65
N LYS A 119 -16.72 -6.67 -1.48
CA LYS A 119 -17.83 -5.72 -1.40
C LYS A 119 -17.47 -4.31 -1.89
N SER A 120 -16.23 -3.88 -1.78
CA SER A 120 -15.80 -2.57 -2.26
C SER A 120 -15.70 -2.51 -3.79
N ILE A 121 -15.31 -3.61 -4.44
CA ILE A 121 -15.21 -3.71 -5.90
C ILE A 121 -16.57 -3.55 -6.58
N SER A 122 -17.68 -3.90 -5.90
CA SER A 122 -19.03 -3.76 -6.46
C SER A 122 -19.62 -2.34 -6.36
N LYS A 123 -18.96 -1.40 -5.67
CA LYS A 123 -19.37 0.01 -5.64
C LYS A 123 -18.72 0.77 -6.79
N SER A 124 -19.44 0.89 -7.91
CA SER A 124 -19.07 1.82 -8.98
C SER A 124 -19.53 3.24 -8.64
N THR A 125 -18.64 4.22 -8.80
CA THR A 125 -19.05 5.63 -8.87
C THR A 125 -19.83 5.86 -10.17
N PRO A 126 -20.89 6.68 -10.17
CA PRO A 126 -21.59 7.01 -11.40
C PRO A 126 -20.60 7.59 -12.43
N THR A 127 -20.63 7.08 -13.67
CA THR A 127 -19.76 7.51 -14.78
C THR A 127 -20.25 8.78 -15.48
N SER A 128 -21.38 9.34 -15.03
CA SER A 128 -21.95 10.58 -15.52
C SER A 128 -22.66 11.32 -14.39
N GLY A 129 -22.84 12.64 -14.55
CA GLY A 129 -23.46 13.50 -13.56
C GLY A 129 -22.46 14.14 -12.59
N VAL A 130 -22.98 14.77 -11.54
CA VAL A 130 -22.17 15.50 -10.57
C VAL A 130 -21.58 14.54 -9.53
N VAL A 131 -20.28 14.26 -9.65
CA VAL A 131 -19.54 13.46 -8.67
C VAL A 131 -19.03 14.36 -7.55
N LYS A 132 -19.34 14.01 -6.30
CA LYS A 132 -18.80 14.67 -5.11
C LYS A 132 -17.65 13.84 -4.54
N PHE A 133 -16.47 14.42 -4.42
CA PHE A 133 -15.32 13.78 -3.77
C PHE A 133 -14.61 14.78 -2.83
N PRO A 134 -14.07 14.30 -1.69
CA PRO A 134 -13.37 15.16 -0.75
C PRO A 134 -11.96 15.52 -1.23
N ILE A 135 -11.50 16.72 -0.89
CA ILE A 135 -10.12 17.16 -1.04
C ILE A 135 -9.56 17.43 0.36
N ILE A 136 -8.46 16.79 0.72
CA ILE A 136 -7.80 16.95 2.01
C ILE A 136 -6.45 17.62 1.77
N LEU A 137 -6.31 18.86 2.25
CA LEU A 137 -5.06 19.60 2.21
C LEU A 137 -4.35 19.46 3.56
N ILE A 138 -3.13 18.94 3.57
CA ILE A 138 -2.35 18.68 4.78
C ILE A 138 -1.09 19.54 4.74
N ASN A 139 -0.81 20.25 5.84
CA ASN A 139 0.42 21.01 6.05
C ASN A 139 1.09 20.55 7.35
N PHE A 140 2.42 20.46 7.36
CA PHE A 140 3.20 20.09 8.53
C PHE A 140 3.59 21.34 9.34
N ASN A 141 3.82 21.17 10.65
CA ASN A 141 4.09 22.28 11.57
C ASN A 141 5.42 23.01 11.28
N ASP A 142 6.32 22.39 10.54
CA ASP A 142 7.62 22.90 10.10
C ASP A 142 7.61 23.45 8.67
N THR A 143 6.44 23.52 8.03
CA THR A 143 6.28 23.97 6.64
C THR A 143 5.25 25.08 6.50
N VAL A 144 5.43 25.92 5.47
CA VAL A 144 4.47 26.97 5.10
C VAL A 144 3.86 26.63 3.74
N PRO A 145 2.52 26.62 3.60
CA PRO A 145 1.87 26.36 2.32
C PRO A 145 2.24 27.42 1.28
N ARG A 146 2.67 26.97 0.09
CA ARG A 146 2.90 27.86 -1.06
C ARG A 146 1.60 28.29 -1.74
N TYR A 147 0.58 27.44 -1.70
CA TYR A 147 -0.70 27.63 -2.37
C TYR A 147 -1.84 27.69 -1.36
N SER A 148 -2.83 28.51 -1.66
CA SER A 148 -4.04 28.72 -0.88
C SER A 148 -5.10 27.67 -1.19
N GLN A 149 -6.11 27.57 -0.33
CA GLN A 149 -7.26 26.69 -0.59
C GLN A 149 -8.02 27.08 -1.86
N SER A 150 -8.08 28.37 -2.20
CA SER A 150 -8.72 28.84 -3.43
C SER A 150 -7.98 28.41 -4.69
N ASP A 151 -6.65 28.32 -4.65
CA ASP A 151 -5.87 27.83 -5.80
C ASP A 151 -6.24 26.38 -6.13
N PHE A 152 -6.40 25.53 -5.10
CA PHE A 152 -6.88 24.16 -5.29
C PHE A 152 -8.35 24.09 -5.71
N TYR A 153 -9.20 24.98 -5.17
CA TYR A 153 -10.60 25.04 -5.58
C TYR A 153 -10.74 25.38 -7.06
N ASP A 154 -10.00 26.38 -7.53
CA ASP A 154 -10.01 26.80 -8.93
C ASP A 154 -9.42 25.71 -9.84
N LEU A 155 -8.27 25.13 -9.46
CA LEU A 155 -7.65 24.02 -10.20
C LEU A 155 -8.58 22.83 -10.40
N VAL A 156 -9.39 22.50 -9.38
CA VAL A 156 -10.24 21.29 -9.41
C VAL A 156 -11.64 21.58 -9.93
N PHE A 157 -12.25 22.68 -9.51
CA PHE A 157 -13.67 22.99 -9.76
C PHE A 157 -13.91 24.22 -10.65
N GLY A 158 -12.85 24.92 -11.06
CA GLY A 158 -12.93 26.12 -11.88
C GLY A 158 -13.60 25.88 -13.23
N ASN A 159 -14.29 26.91 -13.74
CA ASN A 159 -15.03 26.86 -14.99
C ASN A 159 -14.20 27.48 -16.13
N HIS A 160 -12.99 26.98 -16.34
CA HIS A 160 -12.10 27.37 -17.44
C HIS A 160 -11.24 26.19 -17.88
N HIS A 161 -10.56 26.35 -19.02
CA HIS A 161 -9.71 25.28 -19.54
C HIS A 161 -8.56 24.94 -18.61
N GLY A 162 -8.20 23.65 -18.59
CA GLY A 162 -7.06 23.14 -17.82
C GLY A 162 -7.37 22.82 -16.36
N THR A 163 -8.64 22.80 -15.95
CA THR A 163 -9.05 22.32 -14.62
C THR A 163 -9.34 20.82 -14.63
N VAL A 164 -9.38 20.19 -13.46
CA VAL A 164 -9.79 18.79 -13.33
C VAL A 164 -11.22 18.60 -13.85
N LYS A 165 -12.10 19.57 -13.59
CA LYS A 165 -13.47 19.57 -14.10
C LYS A 165 -13.55 19.66 -15.64
N ASP A 166 -12.64 20.36 -16.30
CA ASP A 166 -12.58 20.45 -17.77
C ASP A 166 -12.07 19.14 -18.40
N TYR A 167 -11.24 18.38 -17.69
CA TYR A 167 -10.70 17.10 -18.17
C TYR A 167 -11.72 15.95 -18.14
N TYR A 168 -12.66 15.95 -17.19
CA TYR A 168 -13.67 14.88 -16.99
C TYR A 168 -15.05 15.28 -17.54
#